data_AF-K7K0V2-F1
#
_entry.id   AF-K7K0V2-F1
#
_cell.length_a   1.000
_cell.length_b   1.000
_cell.length_c   1.000
_cell.angle_alpha   90.00
_cell.angle_beta   90.00
_cell.angle_gamma   90.00
#
_symmetry.space_group_name_H-M   'P 1'
#
loop_
_entity.id
_entity.type
_entity.pdbx_description
1 polymer ?
#
loop_
_entity_poly.entity_id
_entity_poly.type
_entity_poly.pdbx_seq_one_letter_code
_entity_poly.pdbx_strand_id
1 'polypeptide(L)' 'MRFVFVQIAEDENVEVDPKFRALVAVGSLMLEGLVRKTALDFDVVNIAKAAKGSKEAKIAEVGSDIELLTKQS' A
#
# COMPACT_ATOMS: atom_id res chain seq x y z
N MET A 1 14.35 11.21 4.69
CA MET A 1 12.93 11.38 5.05
C MET A 1 12.32 10.00 5.09
N ARG A 2 11.84 9.50 6.24
CA ARG A 2 11.17 8.19 6.33
C ARG A 2 9.68 8.44 6.46
N PHE A 3 8.89 7.82 5.59
CA PHE A 3 7.45 8.03 5.53
C PHE A 3 6.74 7.10 6.52
N VAL A 4 5.99 7.69 7.46
CA VAL A 4 5.37 6.98 8.60
C VAL A 4 4.30 5.99 8.15
N PHE A 5 3.68 6.21 6.99
CA PHE A 5 2.65 5.33 6.42
C PHE A 5 3.17 3.94 6.00
N VAL A 6 4.45 3.81 5.64
CA VAL A 6 5.03 2.50 5.28
C VAL A 6 5.13 1.59 6.50
N GLN A 7 5.56 2.12 7.66
CA GLN A 7 5.64 1.36 8.90
C GLN A 7 4.27 0.83 9.36
N ILE A 8 3.21 1.61 9.15
CA ILE A 8 1.83 1.23 9.52
C ILE A 8 1.31 0.10 8.63
N ALA A 9 1.72 0.07 7.35
CA ALA A 9 1.32 -0.97 6.42
C ALA A 9 2.09 -2.30 6.66
N GLU A 10 3.34 -2.22 7.09
CA GLU A 10 4.18 -3.40 7.41
C GLU A 10 3.83 -4.04 8.77
N ASP A 11 3.30 -3.29 9.72
CA ASP A 11 3.02 -3.80 11.06
C ASP A 11 1.72 -4.64 11.07
N GLU A 12 1.84 -5.94 11.33
CA GLU A 12 0.71 -6.89 11.43
C GLU A 12 -0.20 -6.63 12.64
N ASN A 13 0.26 -5.89 13.64
CA ASN A 13 -0.48 -5.65 14.89
C ASN A 13 -1.27 -4.34 14.89
N VAL A 14 -1.24 -3.60 13.78
CA VAL A 14 -1.99 -2.37 13.60
C VAL A 14 -3.44 -2.67 13.21
N GLU A 15 -4.38 -1.96 13.85
CA GLU A 15 -5.81 -2.04 13.56
C GLU A 15 -6.10 -1.84 12.05
N VAL A 16 -7.20 -2.44 11.60
CA VAL A 16 -7.54 -2.52 10.18
C VAL A 16 -7.72 -1.13 9.55
N ASP A 17 -8.29 -0.16 10.27
CA ASP A 17 -8.55 1.18 9.73
C ASP A 17 -7.30 2.03 9.48
N PRO A 18 -6.33 2.12 10.40
CA PRO A 18 -5.04 2.76 10.11
C PRO A 18 -4.29 2.10 8.94
N LYS A 19 -4.27 0.77 8.86
CA LYS A 19 -3.63 0.04 7.76
C LYS A 19 -4.32 0.32 6.43
N PHE A 20 -5.65 0.33 6.41
CA PHE A 20 -6.44 0.70 5.24
C PHE A 20 -6.11 2.11 4.76
N ARG A 21 -6.11 3.11 5.66
CA ARG A 21 -5.81 4.50 5.32
C ARG A 21 -4.39 4.68 4.79
N ALA A 22 -3.41 3.98 5.35
CA ALA A 22 -2.03 4.01 4.88
C ALA A 22 -1.93 3.47 3.44
N LEU A 23 -2.56 2.32 3.17
CA LEU A 23 -2.59 1.73 1.82
C LEU A 23 -3.28 2.65 0.81
N VAL A 24 -4.46 3.20 1.15
CA VAL A 24 -5.19 4.14 0.30
C VAL A 24 -4.34 5.37 -0.01
N ALA A 25 -3.67 5.96 1.00
CA ALA A 25 -2.80 7.12 0.78
C ALA A 25 -1.63 6.78 -0.16
N VAL A 26 -0.99 5.62 -0.02
CA VAL A 26 0.06 5.17 -0.93
C VAL A 26 -0.47 4.99 -2.35
N GLY A 27 -1.60 4.30 -2.52
CA GLY A 27 -2.24 4.09 -3.82
C GLY A 27 -2.60 5.41 -4.51
N SER A 28 -3.20 6.35 -3.79
CA SER A 28 -3.53 7.69 -4.31
C SER A 28 -2.29 8.45 -4.76
N LEU A 29 -1.24 8.51 -3.93
CA LEU A 29 0.00 9.20 -4.29
C LEU A 29 0.72 8.55 -5.48
N MET A 30 0.61 7.24 -5.64
CA MET A 30 1.14 6.51 -6.81
C MET A 30 0.34 6.80 -8.08
N LEU A 31 -0.97 6.95 -7.96
CA LEU A 31 -1.89 7.27 -9.05
C LEU A 31 -1.72 8.72 -9.52
N GLU A 32 -1.48 9.65 -8.58
CA GLU A 32 -1.09 11.04 -8.87
C GLU A 32 0.32 11.16 -9.48
N GLY A 33 1.09 10.07 -9.53
CA GLY A 33 2.44 10.04 -10.13
C GLY A 33 3.52 10.70 -9.27
N LEU A 34 3.16 11.29 -8.12
CA LEU A 34 4.06 12.01 -7.23
C LEU A 34 5.09 11.10 -6.55
N VAL A 35 4.72 9.85 -6.25
CA VAL A 35 5.58 8.94 -5.49
C VAL A 35 5.81 7.60 -6.18
N ARG A 36 5.42 7.40 -7.44
CA ARG A 36 5.47 6.08 -8.11
C ARG A 36 6.85 5.43 -8.05
N LYS A 37 7.92 6.18 -8.35
CA LYS A 37 9.30 5.66 -8.32
C LYS A 37 9.75 5.35 -6.89
N THR A 38 9.51 6.27 -5.97
CA THR A 38 9.79 6.11 -4.54
C THR A 38 9.03 4.93 -3.93
N ALA A 39 7.76 4.74 -4.27
CA ALA A 39 6.94 3.63 -3.79
C ALA A 39 7.47 2.26 -4.26
N LEU A 40 7.93 2.18 -5.52
CA LEU A 40 8.61 0.99 -6.02
C LEU A 40 9.93 0.73 -5.29
N ASP A 41 10.73 1.78 -5.00
CA ASP A 41 11.97 1.68 -4.23
C ASP A 41 11.73 1.25 -2.76
N PHE A 42 10.56 1.54 -2.21
CA PHE A 42 10.11 1.12 -0.87
C PHE A 42 9.39 -0.23 -0.85
N ASP A 43 9.44 -0.99 -1.95
CA ASP A 43 8.87 -2.33 -2.04
C ASP A 43 7.36 -2.41 -1.74
N VAL A 44 6.62 -1.37 -2.18
CA VAL A 44 5.15 -1.34 -2.12
C VAL A 44 4.52 -2.54 -2.83
N VAL A 45 5.23 -3.18 -3.76
CA VAL A 45 4.81 -4.43 -4.41
C VAL A 45 4.59 -5.54 -3.38
N ASN A 46 5.52 -5.73 -2.45
CA ASN A 46 5.38 -6.76 -1.42
C ASN A 46 4.34 -6.38 -0.37
N ILE A 47 4.22 -5.10 -0.01
CA ILE A 47 3.15 -4.59 0.86
C ILE A 47 1.77 -4.82 0.24
N ALA A 48 1.61 -4.56 -1.06
CA ALA A 48 0.38 -4.78 -1.80
C ALA A 48 -0.01 -6.26 -1.86
N LYS A 49 0.97 -7.16 -2.08
CA LYS A 49 0.75 -8.61 -2.04
C LYS A 49 0.33 -9.09 -0.64
N ALA A 50 0.97 -8.58 0.42
CA ALA A 50 0.60 -8.90 1.79
C ALA A 50 -0.82 -8.40 2.12
N ALA A 51 -1.15 -7.16 1.72
CA ALA A 51 -2.48 -6.59 1.88
C ALA A 51 -3.56 -7.40 1.13
N LYS A 52 -3.27 -7.83 -0.11
CA LYS A 52 -4.15 -8.69 -0.91
C LYS A 52 -4.46 -10.03 -0.24
N GLY A 53 -3.50 -10.57 0.53
CA GLY A 53 -3.67 -11.80 1.31
C GLY A 53 -4.43 -11.61 2.63
N SER A 54 -4.83 -10.39 2.99
CA SER A 54 -5.53 -10.10 4.23
C SER A 54 -6.95 -10.69 4.24
N LYS A 55 -7.42 -11.07 5.43
CA LYS A 55 -8.80 -11.53 5.66
C LYS A 55 -9.83 -10.40 5.56
N GLU A 56 -9.36 -9.16 5.66
CA GLU A 56 -10.18 -7.95 5.60
C GLU A 56 -10.42 -7.55 4.16
N ALA A 57 -11.65 -7.70 3.66
CA ALA A 57 -12.00 -7.46 2.26
C ALA A 57 -11.55 -6.08 1.74
N LYS A 58 -11.73 -5.03 2.55
CA LYS A 58 -11.31 -3.65 2.22
C LYS A 58 -9.79 -3.52 2.05
N ILE A 59 -9.00 -4.26 2.82
CA ILE A 59 -7.53 -4.28 2.71
C ILE A 59 -7.11 -5.07 1.48
N ALA A 60 -7.77 -6.22 1.25
CA ALA A 60 -7.48 -7.09 0.12
C ALA A 60 -7.75 -6.43 -1.24
N GLU A 61 -8.85 -5.68 -1.34
CA GLU A 61 -9.24 -4.91 -2.51
C GLU A 61 -8.20 -3.82 -2.82
N VAL A 62 -7.89 -2.95 -1.84
CA VAL A 62 -6.90 -1.88 -2.01
C VAL A 62 -5.51 -2.45 -2.31
N GLY A 63 -5.12 -3.55 -1.68
CA GLY A 63 -3.88 -4.25 -1.98
C GLY A 63 -3.80 -4.72 -3.44
N SER A 64 -4.89 -5.25 -3.98
CA SER A 64 -4.97 -5.66 -5.39
C SER A 64 -4.89 -4.48 -6.35
N ASP A 65 -5.53 -3.35 -6.03
CA ASP A 65 -5.47 -2.13 -6.85
C ASP A 65 -4.06 -1.54 -6.88
N ILE A 66 -3.38 -1.47 -5.73
CA ILE A 66 -1.99 -1.01 -5.65
C ILE A 66 -1.07 -1.96 -6.42
N GLU A 67 -1.28 -3.27 -6.32
CA GLU A 67 -0.52 -4.25 -7.11
C GLU A 67 -0.69 -3.99 -8.61
N LEU A 68 -1.91 -3.68 -9.07
CA LEU A 68 -2.16 -3.31 -10.47
C LEU A 68 -1.47 -1.98 -10.86
N LEU A 69 -1.50 -0.98 -9.98
CA LEU A 69 -0.82 0.30 -10.20
C LEU A 69 0.68 0.11 -10.36
N THR A 70 1.32 -0.82 -9.64
CA THR A 70 2.75 -1.14 -9.82
C THR A 70 3.06 -1.80 -11.16
N LYS A 71 2.06 -2.39 -11.83
CA LYS A 71 2.20 -3.07 -13.14
C LYS A 71 1.87 -2.15 -14.31
N GLN A 72 1.12 -1.07 -14.10
CA GLN A 72 0.91 -0.04 -15.11
C GLN A 72 2.21 0.77 -15.30
N SER A 73 2.80 0.67 -16.51
CA SER A 73 3.95 1.49 -16.96
C SER A 73 3.49 2.73 -17.69
#